data_AF-A0A4U7E0D1-F1
#
_entry.id   AF-A0A4U7E0D1-F1
#
_cell.length_a   1.000
_cell.length_b   1.000
_cell.length_c   1.000
_cell.angle_alpha   90.00
_cell.angle_beta   90.00
_cell.angle_gamma   90.00
#
_symmetry.space_group_name_H-M   'P 1'
#
loop_
_entity.id
_entity.type
_entity.pdbx_description
1 polymer ?
#
loop_
_entity_poly.entity_id
_entity_poly.type
_entity_poly.pdbx_seq_one_letter_code
_entity_poly.pdbx_strand_id
1 'polypeptide(L)'
;MLRKDLLRVSRAGGGYRPQFTGREHRPLAARVLGAFESHVGERRGDLDDALADLEADAAARNGDFKLVRGLAALVERECEFETRAAVPPRRVRRAAFEAAEAVGVASEAERETAVDRAADALGIDSRDVSASLYADRDVNRVLVDADVRWDPDTLLEQYDLSLAQTTLFDATEVRVRSNDPKRLVSAVKRLRLMYELEQTPEGRELVVTGPDALFSRTRRYGTAFARLLRTAAESAEWSLEATIDDRGRERTMRLSDGDVTVPDVEPVAEPDFDSGVEADFAGRFRGLDLDWTLVREPEPLETGASVMIPDFAFDYDHADFRLFFEVMGFWTPEYVEKKLGQLADVEDVDLLVAVDESLGVGEEVAARDHRVVTYSGAVRVKDVVDVLREYEAEFVADAAAALPDAFEPADDVLPLRDLADRHGVSEAAVEGGPFPAHELVGRTLVRPAVLERIDDDIDDGAALSTVEATLDEYGVDDASATLSTLGYRVEWEGLGGGTVRRKE
;
A
#
# COMPACT_ATOMS: atom_id res chain seq x y z
N MET A 1 -6.87 17.16 -7.93
CA MET A 1 -6.40 18.28 -7.06
C MET A 1 -6.00 19.51 -7.89
N LEU A 2 -6.54 20.67 -7.52
CA LEU A 2 -6.26 21.98 -8.14
C LEU A 2 -5.00 22.64 -7.57
N ARG A 3 -4.51 23.68 -8.25
CA ARG A 3 -3.47 24.58 -7.71
C ARG A 3 -4.08 25.55 -6.67
N LYS A 4 -3.30 25.94 -5.66
CA LYS A 4 -3.78 26.80 -4.55
C LYS A 4 -4.23 28.20 -4.98
N ASP A 5 -3.68 28.75 -6.05
CA ASP A 5 -4.10 30.04 -6.63
C ASP A 5 -5.52 29.98 -7.23
N LEU A 6 -5.94 28.79 -7.70
CA LEU A 6 -7.29 28.53 -8.21
C LEU A 6 -8.30 28.17 -7.11
N LEU A 7 -7.88 28.18 -5.84
CA LEU A 7 -8.76 27.82 -4.73
C LEU A 7 -9.93 28.82 -4.60
N ARG A 8 -11.16 28.30 -4.61
CA ARG A 8 -12.42 29.02 -4.43
C ARG A 8 -13.04 28.65 -3.08
N VAL A 9 -12.85 29.51 -2.09
CA VAL A 9 -13.29 29.29 -0.71
C VAL A 9 -13.91 30.56 -0.15
N SER A 10 -15.11 30.43 0.41
CA SER A 10 -15.75 31.45 1.22
C SER A 10 -15.23 31.42 2.66
N ARG A 11 -14.92 32.61 3.18
CA ARG A 11 -14.48 32.84 4.57
C ARG A 11 -15.52 33.56 5.42
N ALA A 12 -16.75 33.64 4.92
CA ALA A 12 -17.84 34.36 5.56
C ALA A 12 -18.19 33.72 6.92
N GLY A 13 -18.48 34.56 7.92
CA GLY A 13 -18.90 34.09 9.25
C GLY A 13 -17.85 33.32 10.03
N GLY A 14 -16.56 33.41 9.68
CA GLY A 14 -15.47 32.70 10.37
C GLY A 14 -15.19 31.29 9.86
N GLY A 15 -16.10 30.70 9.08
CA GLY A 15 -15.91 29.37 8.49
C GLY A 15 -14.90 29.32 7.34
N TYR A 16 -14.61 28.11 6.87
CA TYR A 16 -13.83 27.84 5.66
C TYR A 16 -14.65 26.88 4.78
N ARG A 17 -15.30 27.42 3.73
CA ARG A 17 -16.24 26.64 2.90
C ARG A 17 -15.82 26.66 1.42
N PRO A 18 -15.50 25.51 0.81
CA PRO A 18 -15.34 25.42 -0.64
C PRO A 18 -16.57 25.96 -1.37
N GLN A 19 -16.35 26.64 -2.49
CA GLN A 19 -17.44 27.11 -3.35
C GLN A 19 -17.66 26.08 -4.46
N PHE A 20 -18.43 25.04 -4.11
CA PHE A 20 -18.77 23.95 -5.02
C PHE A 20 -19.62 24.41 -6.21
N THR A 21 -19.65 23.58 -7.23
CA THR A 21 -20.39 23.84 -8.46
C THR A 21 -21.84 23.36 -8.36
N GLY A 22 -22.77 24.17 -8.86
CA GLY A 22 -24.14 23.77 -9.14
C GLY A 22 -24.42 23.49 -10.62
N ARG A 23 -25.64 23.05 -10.92
CA ARG A 23 -26.13 22.72 -12.28
C ARG A 23 -25.96 23.86 -13.29
N GLU A 24 -25.97 25.10 -12.81
CA GLU A 24 -25.73 26.30 -13.62
C GLU A 24 -24.35 26.35 -14.27
N HIS A 25 -23.37 25.59 -13.76
CA HIS A 25 -22.01 25.52 -14.30
C HIS A 25 -21.85 24.47 -15.41
N ARG A 26 -22.82 23.58 -15.60
CA ARG A 26 -22.77 22.52 -16.63
C ARG A 26 -22.51 23.05 -18.05
N PRO A 27 -23.13 24.15 -18.50
CA PRO A 27 -22.83 24.73 -19.82
C PRO A 27 -21.38 25.23 -19.93
N LEU A 28 -20.77 25.70 -18.84
CA LEU A 28 -19.37 26.09 -18.83
C LEU A 28 -18.46 24.87 -18.97
N ALA A 29 -18.72 23.80 -18.21
CA ALA A 29 -17.97 22.54 -18.31
C ALA A 29 -18.01 21.98 -19.75
N ALA A 30 -19.19 21.95 -20.37
CA ALA A 30 -19.35 21.52 -21.76
C ALA A 30 -18.55 22.37 -22.76
N ARG A 31 -18.48 23.70 -22.54
CA ARG A 31 -17.69 24.60 -23.40
C ARG A 31 -16.19 24.40 -23.22
N VAL A 32 -15.73 24.12 -22.00
CA VAL A 32 -14.32 23.80 -21.76
C VAL A 32 -13.96 22.50 -22.47
N LEU A 33 -14.73 21.41 -22.28
CA LEU A 33 -14.50 20.14 -22.98
C LEU A 33 -14.50 20.32 -24.50
N GLY A 34 -15.53 20.99 -25.04
CA GLY A 34 -15.63 21.26 -26.48
C GLY A 34 -14.48 22.13 -27.03
N ALA A 35 -13.89 23.01 -26.21
CA ALA A 35 -12.70 23.76 -26.62
C ALA A 35 -11.49 22.85 -26.79
N PHE A 36 -11.26 21.88 -25.90
CA PHE A 36 -10.18 20.91 -26.09
C PHE A 36 -10.42 20.02 -27.31
N GLU A 37 -11.63 19.46 -27.45
CA GLU A 37 -12.01 18.62 -28.59
C GLU A 37 -11.83 19.34 -29.94
N SER A 38 -12.23 20.62 -30.03
CA SER A 38 -12.15 21.37 -31.28
C SER A 38 -10.73 21.80 -31.67
N HIS A 39 -9.78 21.77 -30.74
CA HIS A 39 -8.38 22.19 -30.97
C HIS A 39 -7.42 21.00 -31.09
N VAL A 40 -7.93 19.77 -31.22
CA VAL A 40 -7.10 18.62 -31.57
C VAL A 40 -6.45 18.87 -32.93
N GLY A 41 -5.12 18.80 -32.97
CA GLY A 41 -4.31 19.13 -34.13
C GLY A 41 -3.83 20.59 -34.19
N GLU A 42 -4.30 21.46 -33.30
CA GLU A 42 -3.88 22.86 -33.18
C GLU A 42 -2.81 23.06 -32.10
N ARG A 43 -2.21 24.26 -32.04
CA ARG A 43 -1.17 24.55 -31.04
C ARG A 43 -1.83 24.84 -29.70
N ARG A 44 -1.12 24.50 -28.63
CA ARG A 44 -1.50 24.83 -27.26
C ARG A 44 -1.81 26.32 -27.07
N GLY A 45 -1.07 27.21 -27.72
CA GLY A 45 -1.33 28.65 -27.65
C GLY A 45 -2.67 29.05 -28.24
N ASP A 46 -3.11 28.40 -29.31
CA ASP A 46 -4.41 28.66 -29.95
C ASP A 46 -5.55 28.20 -29.00
N LEU A 47 -5.37 27.05 -28.33
CA LEU A 47 -6.26 26.60 -27.25
C LEU A 47 -6.25 27.55 -26.04
N ASP A 48 -5.08 28.00 -25.59
CA ASP A 48 -4.93 28.93 -24.46
C ASP A 48 -5.70 30.24 -24.74
N ASP A 49 -5.65 30.74 -25.99
CA ASP A 49 -6.42 31.91 -26.43
C ASP A 49 -7.94 31.64 -26.38
N ALA A 50 -8.40 30.48 -26.86
CA ALA A 50 -9.81 30.09 -26.78
C ALA A 50 -10.31 29.96 -25.33
N LEU A 51 -9.48 29.41 -24.43
CA LEU A 51 -9.78 29.33 -23.00
C LEU A 51 -9.81 30.73 -22.35
N ALA A 52 -8.94 31.64 -22.77
CA ALA A 52 -8.95 33.03 -22.30
C ALA A 52 -10.24 33.77 -22.72
N ASP A 53 -10.77 33.49 -23.91
CA ASP A 53 -12.07 34.01 -24.34
C ASP A 53 -13.21 33.47 -23.47
N LEU A 54 -13.17 32.18 -23.09
CA LEU A 54 -14.13 31.61 -22.12
C LEU A 54 -14.03 32.29 -20.75
N GLU A 55 -12.82 32.59 -20.27
CA GLU A 55 -12.60 33.33 -19.02
C GLU A 55 -13.22 34.74 -19.09
N ALA A 56 -12.97 35.47 -20.17
CA ALA A 56 -13.47 36.83 -20.37
C ALA A 56 -15.00 36.87 -20.41
N ASP A 57 -15.62 35.92 -21.11
CA ASP A 57 -17.07 35.77 -21.20
C ASP A 57 -17.70 35.34 -19.86
N ALA A 58 -17.05 34.44 -19.10
CA ALA A 58 -17.48 34.13 -17.74
C ALA A 58 -17.43 35.38 -16.84
N ALA A 59 -16.33 36.14 -16.88
CA ALA A 59 -16.19 37.38 -16.09
C ALA A 59 -17.25 38.43 -16.46
N ALA A 60 -17.58 38.58 -17.75
CA ALA A 60 -18.64 39.49 -18.21
C ALA A 60 -20.03 39.12 -17.67
N ARG A 61 -20.24 37.85 -17.31
CA ARG A 61 -21.48 37.32 -16.72
C ARG A 61 -21.42 37.20 -15.19
N ASN A 62 -20.49 37.91 -14.54
CA ASN A 62 -20.20 37.81 -13.10
C ASN A 62 -19.83 36.37 -12.64
N GLY A 63 -19.33 35.54 -13.57
CA GLY A 63 -18.77 34.24 -13.28
C GLY A 63 -17.34 34.33 -12.73
N ASP A 64 -16.88 33.24 -12.12
CA ASP A 64 -15.56 33.16 -11.50
C ASP A 64 -14.53 32.60 -12.49
N PHE A 65 -13.56 33.43 -12.90
CA PHE A 65 -12.47 33.01 -13.80
C PHE A 65 -11.66 31.82 -13.23
N LYS A 66 -11.61 31.65 -11.89
CA LYS A 66 -10.94 30.52 -11.27
C LYS A 66 -11.62 29.19 -11.58
N LEU A 67 -12.95 29.20 -11.77
CA LEU A 67 -13.69 28.01 -12.16
C LEU A 67 -13.29 27.58 -13.57
N VAL A 68 -13.24 28.52 -14.53
CA VAL A 68 -12.82 28.23 -15.91
C VAL A 68 -11.41 27.64 -15.93
N ARG A 69 -10.46 28.29 -15.25
CA ARG A 69 -9.07 27.81 -15.13
C ARG A 69 -8.96 26.46 -14.44
N GLY A 70 -9.77 26.22 -13.42
CA GLY A 70 -9.74 24.97 -12.68
C GLY A 70 -10.31 23.81 -13.48
N LEU A 71 -11.40 24.02 -14.23
CA LEU A 71 -11.94 23.03 -15.17
C LEU A 71 -10.94 22.73 -16.29
N ALA A 72 -10.41 23.77 -16.94
CA ALA A 72 -9.42 23.62 -18.00
C ALA A 72 -8.17 22.88 -17.52
N ALA A 73 -7.67 23.20 -16.32
CA ALA A 73 -6.50 22.54 -15.74
C ALA A 73 -6.74 21.06 -15.35
N LEU A 74 -8.00 20.63 -15.19
CA LEU A 74 -8.33 19.21 -15.01
C LEU A 74 -8.32 18.50 -16.37
N VAL A 75 -9.03 19.05 -17.37
CA VAL A 75 -9.09 18.50 -18.72
C VAL A 75 -7.69 18.40 -19.35
N GLU A 76 -6.88 19.46 -19.24
CA GLU A 76 -5.53 19.50 -19.80
C GLU A 76 -4.61 18.38 -19.27
N ARG A 77 -4.83 17.90 -18.04
CA ARG A 77 -4.01 16.81 -17.45
C ARG A 77 -4.29 15.45 -18.06
N GLU A 78 -5.45 15.26 -18.66
CA GLU A 78 -5.83 14.04 -19.36
C GLU A 78 -5.55 14.16 -20.87
N CYS A 79 -4.99 15.28 -21.33
CA CYS A 79 -4.66 15.52 -22.73
C CYS A 79 -3.19 15.21 -23.05
N GLU A 80 -2.91 14.85 -24.29
CA GLU A 80 -1.54 14.63 -24.78
C GLU A 80 -1.09 15.76 -25.71
N PHE A 81 0.13 16.26 -25.48
CA PHE A 81 0.74 17.31 -26.29
C PHE A 81 2.08 16.86 -26.85
N GLU A 82 2.26 17.01 -28.16
CA GLU A 82 3.47 16.61 -28.87
C GLU A 82 4.20 17.78 -29.50
N THR A 83 5.51 17.64 -29.63
CA THR A 83 6.33 18.53 -30.46
C THR A 83 6.31 18.02 -31.90
N ARG A 84 5.57 18.68 -32.79
CA ARG A 84 5.56 18.37 -34.23
C ARG A 84 6.63 19.19 -34.96
N ALA A 85 7.71 18.53 -35.37
CA ALA A 85 8.80 19.14 -36.12
C ALA A 85 9.45 18.12 -37.08
N ALA A 86 9.86 18.56 -38.28
CA ALA A 86 10.50 17.67 -39.26
C ALA A 86 11.89 17.18 -38.80
N VAL A 87 12.58 18.02 -38.03
CA VAL A 87 13.90 17.76 -37.43
C VAL A 87 13.89 18.32 -36.00
N PRO A 88 14.64 17.76 -35.05
CA PRO A 88 14.70 18.29 -33.68
C PRO A 88 14.91 19.82 -33.65
N PRO A 89 14.02 20.60 -32.99
CA PRO A 89 14.03 22.08 -33.05
C PRO A 89 15.37 22.73 -32.70
N ARG A 90 16.15 22.12 -31.81
CA ARG A 90 17.52 22.58 -31.49
C ARG A 90 18.46 22.55 -32.69
N ARG A 91 18.38 21.51 -33.54
CA ARG A 91 19.19 21.40 -34.76
C ARG A 91 18.73 22.43 -35.80
N VAL A 92 17.42 22.64 -35.91
CA VAL A 92 16.83 23.64 -36.80
C VAL A 92 17.31 25.04 -36.42
N ARG A 93 17.22 25.41 -35.14
CA ARG A 93 17.71 26.69 -34.62
C ARG A 93 19.19 26.90 -34.90
N ARG A 94 20.02 25.89 -34.70
CA ARG A 94 21.45 25.99 -34.98
C ARG A 94 21.71 26.32 -36.45
N ALA A 95 21.18 25.51 -37.37
CA ALA A 95 21.39 25.72 -38.81
C ALA A 95 20.81 27.05 -39.30
N ALA A 96 19.61 27.42 -38.82
CA ALA A 96 18.97 28.69 -39.16
C ALA A 96 19.77 29.91 -38.68
N PHE A 97 20.31 29.87 -37.45
CA PHE A 97 21.09 31.00 -36.91
C PHE A 97 22.49 31.09 -37.51
N GLU A 98 23.16 29.97 -37.78
CA GLU A 98 24.42 29.94 -38.51
C GLU A 98 24.24 30.48 -39.94
N ALA A 99 23.16 30.09 -40.63
CA ALA A 99 22.83 30.60 -41.96
C ALA A 99 22.48 32.11 -41.92
N ALA A 100 21.74 32.55 -40.90
CA ALA A 100 21.39 33.96 -40.72
C ALA A 100 22.61 34.85 -40.43
N GLU A 101 23.56 34.36 -39.64
CA GLU A 101 24.84 35.03 -39.40
C GLU A 101 25.64 35.16 -40.71
N ALA A 102 25.75 34.07 -41.48
CA ALA A 102 26.51 34.05 -42.74
C ALA A 102 25.88 34.92 -43.83
N VAL A 103 24.55 35.09 -43.84
CA VAL A 103 23.85 36.00 -44.76
C VAL A 103 23.93 37.45 -44.28
N GLY A 104 23.94 37.68 -42.96
CA GLY A 104 23.85 39.02 -42.38
C GLY A 104 22.43 39.59 -42.45
N VAL A 105 21.43 38.83 -42.02
CA VAL A 105 20.00 39.15 -42.18
C VAL A 105 19.63 40.52 -41.57
N ALA A 106 19.26 41.47 -42.44
CA ALA A 106 18.72 42.78 -42.07
C ALA A 106 17.41 43.12 -42.82
N SER A 107 16.97 42.25 -43.73
CA SER A 107 15.76 42.39 -44.56
C SER A 107 15.03 41.06 -44.75
N GLU A 108 13.78 41.10 -45.23
CA GLU A 108 12.99 39.89 -45.48
C GLU A 108 13.59 38.99 -46.56
N ALA A 109 14.15 39.58 -47.63
CA ALA A 109 14.80 38.80 -48.69
C ALA A 109 16.05 38.05 -48.19
N GLU A 110 16.81 38.67 -47.28
CA GLU A 110 17.95 38.03 -46.63
C GLU A 110 17.48 36.94 -45.65
N ARG A 111 16.36 37.16 -44.95
CA ARG A 111 15.74 36.15 -44.08
C ARG A 111 15.32 34.92 -44.88
N GLU A 112 14.62 35.09 -46.00
CA GLU A 112 14.26 33.99 -46.91
C GLU A 112 15.50 33.22 -47.36
N THR A 113 16.55 33.95 -47.79
CA THR A 113 17.84 33.34 -48.18
C THR A 113 18.49 32.52 -47.06
N ALA A 114 18.44 33.00 -45.82
CA ALA A 114 18.98 32.28 -44.67
C ALA A 114 18.16 31.02 -44.33
N VAL A 115 16.83 31.11 -44.44
CA VAL A 115 15.93 29.97 -44.24
C VAL A 115 16.17 28.90 -45.31
N ASP A 116 16.28 29.28 -46.59
CA ASP A 116 16.55 28.35 -47.69
C ASP A 116 17.90 27.63 -47.49
N ARG A 117 18.95 28.36 -47.10
CA ARG A 117 20.25 27.76 -46.78
C ARG A 117 20.18 26.76 -45.62
N ALA A 118 19.39 27.07 -44.59
CA ALA A 118 19.19 26.17 -43.47
C ALA A 118 18.38 24.93 -43.88
N ALA A 119 17.38 25.11 -44.74
CA ALA A 119 16.56 24.03 -45.30
C ALA A 119 17.43 23.04 -46.09
N ASP A 120 18.26 23.56 -47.00
CA ASP A 120 19.23 22.78 -47.78
C ASP A 120 20.20 22.01 -46.87
N ALA A 121 20.74 22.66 -45.83
CA ALA A 121 21.68 22.03 -44.90
C ALA A 121 21.05 20.91 -44.06
N LEU A 122 19.75 21.01 -43.78
CA LEU A 122 19.00 20.05 -42.97
C LEU A 122 18.28 18.98 -43.81
N GLY A 123 18.18 19.18 -45.13
CA GLY A 123 17.45 18.30 -46.05
C GLY A 123 15.93 18.33 -45.85
N ILE A 124 15.36 19.49 -45.53
CA ILE A 124 13.91 19.71 -45.34
C ILE A 124 13.42 20.90 -46.18
N ASP A 125 12.10 21.13 -46.23
CA ASP A 125 11.53 22.31 -46.90
C ASP A 125 11.75 23.60 -46.09
N SER A 126 11.91 24.74 -46.76
CA SER A 126 12.06 26.06 -46.12
C SER A 126 10.89 26.41 -45.19
N ARG A 127 9.68 25.95 -45.50
CA ARG A 127 8.51 26.11 -44.62
C ARG A 127 8.66 25.31 -43.33
N ASP A 128 9.24 24.11 -43.42
CA ASP A 128 9.45 23.23 -42.26
C ASP A 128 10.52 23.78 -41.32
N VAL A 129 11.52 24.51 -41.83
CA VAL A 129 12.49 25.23 -40.99
C VAL A 129 11.76 26.23 -40.10
N SER A 130 10.92 27.09 -40.69
CA SER A 130 10.20 28.13 -39.95
C SER A 130 9.22 27.53 -38.93
N ALA A 131 8.50 26.48 -39.31
CA ALA A 131 7.58 25.77 -38.41
C ALA A 131 8.30 25.05 -37.26
N SER A 132 9.48 24.49 -37.51
CA SER A 132 10.21 23.67 -36.53
C SER A 132 11.08 24.48 -35.56
N LEU A 133 11.38 25.76 -35.83
CA LEU A 133 12.30 26.60 -35.03
C LEU A 133 11.99 26.57 -33.52
N TYR A 134 10.72 26.70 -33.17
CA TYR A 134 10.24 26.82 -31.79
C TYR A 134 9.11 25.86 -31.46
N ALA A 135 8.96 24.77 -32.24
CA ALA A 135 7.92 23.76 -32.02
C ALA A 135 8.04 23.09 -30.62
N ASP A 136 9.23 23.11 -30.01
CA ASP A 136 9.51 22.59 -28.67
C ASP A 136 9.09 23.52 -27.52
N ARG A 137 8.64 24.74 -27.80
CA ARG A 137 8.06 25.62 -26.77
C ARG A 137 6.66 25.14 -26.40
N ASP A 138 6.31 25.19 -25.11
CA ASP A 138 5.01 24.68 -24.62
C ASP A 138 3.83 25.25 -25.41
N VAL A 139 3.78 26.56 -25.63
CA VAL A 139 2.74 27.24 -26.43
C VAL A 139 2.62 26.77 -27.90
N ASN A 140 3.67 26.15 -28.46
CA ASN A 140 3.69 25.66 -29.84
C ASN A 140 3.52 24.15 -29.94
N ARG A 141 3.48 23.42 -28.82
CA ARG A 141 3.16 21.98 -28.84
C ARG A 141 1.75 21.80 -29.36
N VAL A 142 1.53 20.71 -30.08
CA VAL A 142 0.25 20.40 -30.69
C VAL A 142 -0.53 19.47 -29.78
N LEU A 143 -1.79 19.79 -29.51
CA LEU A 143 -2.72 18.90 -28.83
C LEU A 143 -3.03 17.72 -29.76
N VAL A 144 -2.67 16.51 -29.37
CA VAL A 144 -2.86 15.31 -30.22
C VAL A 144 -3.95 14.39 -29.71
N ASP A 145 -4.24 14.45 -28.42
CA ASP A 145 -5.33 13.70 -27.80
C ASP A 145 -6.03 14.57 -26.76
N ALA A 146 -7.35 14.57 -26.85
CA ALA A 146 -8.27 15.26 -25.95
C ALA A 146 -9.46 14.36 -25.58
N ASP A 147 -9.36 13.05 -25.79
CA ASP A 147 -10.37 12.07 -25.40
C ASP A 147 -10.35 11.89 -23.88
N VAL A 148 -10.95 12.85 -23.17
CA VAL A 148 -11.02 12.82 -21.72
C VAL A 148 -12.23 12.00 -21.26
N ARG A 149 -12.01 11.21 -20.22
CA ARG A 149 -13.00 10.33 -19.58
C ARG A 149 -14.19 11.01 -18.90
N TRP A 150 -14.28 12.34 -18.94
CA TRP A 150 -15.31 13.09 -18.24
C TRP A 150 -16.32 13.70 -19.21
N ASP A 151 -17.59 13.53 -18.90
CA ASP A 151 -18.65 14.36 -19.44
C ASP A 151 -18.78 15.68 -18.62
N PRO A 152 -19.64 16.63 -19.02
CA PRO A 152 -19.78 17.90 -18.29
C PRO A 152 -20.20 17.74 -16.83
N ASP A 153 -20.94 16.70 -16.47
CA ASP A 153 -21.46 16.50 -15.12
C ASP A 153 -20.38 15.88 -14.22
N THR A 154 -19.73 14.81 -14.69
CA THR A 154 -18.59 14.16 -14.01
C THR A 154 -17.35 15.06 -13.92
N LEU A 155 -17.15 15.99 -14.86
CA LEU A 155 -16.10 17.02 -14.76
C LEU A 155 -16.36 17.99 -13.60
N LEU A 156 -17.61 18.36 -13.35
CA LEU A 156 -17.99 19.22 -12.22
C LEU A 156 -17.79 18.49 -10.88
N GLU A 157 -18.21 17.22 -10.79
CA GLU A 157 -17.95 16.38 -9.62
C GLU A 157 -16.46 16.25 -9.35
N GLN A 158 -15.66 15.98 -10.38
CA GLN A 158 -14.20 15.90 -10.29
C GLN A 158 -13.57 17.24 -9.87
N TYR A 159 -14.14 18.35 -10.33
CA TYR A 159 -13.73 19.69 -9.93
C TYR A 159 -14.00 19.94 -8.45
N ASP A 160 -15.18 19.59 -7.96
CA ASP A 160 -15.58 19.79 -6.56
C ASP A 160 -14.76 18.91 -5.60
N LEU A 161 -14.54 17.64 -5.96
CA LEU A 161 -13.60 16.77 -5.25
C LEU A 161 -12.19 17.37 -5.24
N SER A 162 -11.70 17.83 -6.40
CA SER A 162 -10.37 18.43 -6.51
C SER A 162 -10.24 19.72 -5.71
N LEU A 163 -11.32 20.51 -5.59
CA LEU A 163 -11.37 21.73 -4.80
C LEU A 163 -11.32 21.41 -3.30
N ALA A 164 -12.15 20.48 -2.83
CA ALA A 164 -12.16 20.01 -1.45
C ALA A 164 -10.80 19.41 -1.05
N GLN A 165 -10.21 18.57 -1.90
CA GLN A 165 -8.87 18.05 -1.69
C GLN A 165 -7.81 19.15 -1.56
N THR A 166 -7.85 20.17 -2.42
CA THR A 166 -6.89 21.28 -2.36
C THR A 166 -7.06 22.13 -1.09
N THR A 167 -8.26 22.19 -0.49
CA THR A 167 -8.43 22.86 0.81
C THR A 167 -7.71 22.17 1.96
N LEU A 168 -7.58 20.83 1.91
CA LEU A 168 -6.89 20.04 2.93
C LEU A 168 -5.36 20.17 2.87
N PHE A 169 -4.81 20.86 1.85
CA PHE A 169 -3.37 21.08 1.74
C PHE A 169 -2.79 21.93 2.88
N ASP A 170 -3.62 22.72 3.55
CA ASP A 170 -3.24 23.50 4.73
C ASP A 170 -3.98 23.01 5.99
N ALA A 171 -4.52 21.79 5.97
CA ALA A 171 -5.10 21.18 7.17
C ALA A 171 -3.99 20.75 8.14
N THR A 172 -4.22 20.98 9.43
CA THR A 172 -3.36 20.52 10.54
C THR A 172 -3.90 19.26 11.20
N GLU A 173 -5.22 19.07 11.13
CA GLU A 173 -5.95 17.96 11.73
C GLU A 173 -7.23 17.71 10.92
N VAL A 174 -7.60 16.44 10.80
CA VAL A 174 -8.82 15.99 10.12
C VAL A 174 -9.51 14.95 11.00
N ARG A 175 -10.78 15.18 11.33
CA ARG A 175 -11.68 14.21 11.97
C ARG A 175 -12.62 13.64 10.94
N VAL A 176 -12.73 12.31 10.86
CA VAL A 176 -13.54 11.61 9.86
C VAL A 176 -14.45 10.59 10.54
N ARG A 177 -15.71 10.57 10.12
CA ARG A 177 -16.65 9.48 10.41
C ARG A 177 -17.11 8.87 9.09
N SER A 178 -17.26 7.55 9.07
CA SER A 178 -17.80 6.81 7.93
C SER A 178 -18.54 5.58 8.43
N ASN A 179 -19.55 5.13 7.67
CA ASN A 179 -20.17 3.82 7.85
C ASN A 179 -19.27 2.64 7.43
N ASP A 180 -18.10 2.91 6.84
CA ASP A 180 -17.02 1.94 6.57
C ASP A 180 -15.72 2.33 7.30
N PRO A 181 -15.64 2.12 8.63
CA PRO A 181 -14.46 2.49 9.42
C PRO A 181 -13.22 1.66 9.06
N LYS A 182 -13.39 0.41 8.59
CA LYS A 182 -12.26 -0.45 8.20
C LYS A 182 -11.51 0.17 7.04
N ARG A 183 -12.22 0.58 5.99
CA ARG A 183 -11.62 1.23 4.81
C ARG A 183 -10.86 2.52 5.18
N LEU A 184 -11.38 3.31 6.11
CA LEU A 184 -10.68 4.51 6.58
C LEU A 184 -9.38 4.18 7.31
N VAL A 185 -9.40 3.19 8.21
CA VAL A 185 -8.21 2.77 8.95
C VAL A 185 -7.15 2.22 8.00
N SER A 186 -7.52 1.34 7.08
CA SER A 186 -6.59 0.81 6.08
C SER A 186 -6.02 1.94 5.19
N ALA A 187 -6.83 2.94 4.83
CA ALA A 187 -6.34 4.09 4.07
C ALA A 187 -5.36 4.96 4.87
N VAL A 188 -5.63 5.22 6.15
CA VAL A 188 -4.73 5.96 7.04
C VAL A 188 -3.41 5.23 7.25
N LYS A 189 -3.44 3.91 7.47
CA LYS A 189 -2.24 3.06 7.55
C LYS A 189 -1.43 3.15 6.26
N ARG A 190 -2.08 2.99 5.09
CA ARG A 190 -1.45 3.15 3.76
C ARG A 190 -0.82 4.52 3.56
N LEU A 191 -1.49 5.57 4.03
CA LEU A 191 -1.02 6.96 3.92
C LEU A 191 0.04 7.34 4.96
N ARG A 192 0.37 6.43 5.90
CA ARG A 192 1.32 6.64 7.01
C ARG A 192 0.99 7.91 7.80
N LEU A 193 -0.30 8.13 8.03
CA LEU A 193 -0.80 9.24 8.83
C LEU A 193 -0.90 8.81 10.30
N MET A 194 -0.70 9.75 11.22
CA MET A 194 -0.97 9.50 12.63
C MET A 194 -2.47 9.56 12.86
N TYR A 195 -3.01 8.61 13.61
CA TYR A 195 -4.44 8.54 13.84
C TYR A 195 -4.81 7.98 15.20
N GLU A 196 -6.00 8.35 15.63
CA GLU A 196 -6.65 7.89 16.84
C GLU A 196 -8.12 7.61 16.54
N LEU A 197 -8.67 6.56 17.15
CA LEU A 197 -10.12 6.35 17.16
C LEU A 197 -10.67 6.82 18.51
N GLU A 198 -11.51 7.85 18.46
CA GLU A 198 -12.23 8.37 19.61
C GLU A 198 -13.65 7.79 19.63
N GLN A 199 -14.13 7.40 20.83
CA GLN A 199 -15.52 7.00 21.01
C GLN A 199 -16.36 8.24 21.35
N THR A 200 -17.33 8.55 20.50
CA THR A 200 -18.27 9.66 20.68
C THR A 200 -19.69 9.14 20.89
N PRO A 201 -20.62 9.95 21.42
CA PRO A 201 -22.04 9.58 21.50
C PRO A 201 -22.67 9.26 20.13
N GLU A 202 -22.07 9.74 19.04
CA GLU A 202 -22.54 9.54 17.66
C GLU A 202 -21.82 8.38 16.95
N GLY A 203 -20.97 7.62 17.66
CA GLY A 203 -20.19 6.51 17.11
C GLY A 203 -18.68 6.75 17.19
N ARG A 204 -17.91 5.98 16.41
CA ARG A 204 -16.44 6.07 16.36
C ARG A 204 -16.03 7.19 15.40
N GLU A 205 -15.09 8.03 15.84
CA GLU A 205 -14.51 9.10 15.03
C GLU A 205 -13.01 8.87 14.86
N LEU A 206 -12.53 8.97 13.63
CA LEU A 206 -11.12 8.83 13.28
C LEU A 206 -10.48 10.22 13.28
N VAL A 207 -9.66 10.51 14.28
CA VAL A 207 -8.90 11.76 14.39
C VAL A 207 -7.53 11.53 13.77
N VAL A 208 -7.22 12.27 12.71
CA VAL A 208 -6.00 12.10 11.92
C VAL A 208 -5.18 13.38 11.96
N THR A 209 -3.91 13.24 12.30
CA THR A 209 -2.96 14.35 12.45
C THR A 209 -1.69 14.10 11.63
N GLY A 210 -0.98 15.18 11.31
CA GLY A 210 0.33 15.10 10.68
C GLY A 210 1.44 15.02 11.74
N PRO A 211 2.50 14.22 11.54
CA PRO A 211 3.65 14.11 12.45
C PRO A 211 4.27 15.44 12.89
N ASP A 212 4.23 16.44 12.00
CA ASP A 212 4.79 17.76 12.25
C ASP A 212 3.81 18.73 12.95
N ALA A 213 2.53 18.37 13.13
CA ALA A 213 1.55 19.26 13.80
C ALA A 213 2.01 19.68 15.20
N LEU A 214 2.83 18.84 15.84
CA LEU A 214 3.44 19.08 17.14
C LEU A 214 4.75 19.90 17.08
N PHE A 215 5.40 20.02 15.91
CA PHE A 215 6.75 20.57 15.78
C PHE A 215 6.90 21.76 14.83
N SER A 216 6.10 21.91 13.77
CA SER A 216 6.06 23.12 12.91
C SER A 216 4.95 23.07 11.83
N ARG A 217 4.58 24.23 11.27
CA ARG A 217 3.59 24.42 10.17
C ARG A 217 4.04 23.85 8.81
N THR A 218 4.56 22.64 8.75
CA THR A 218 5.02 22.01 7.51
C THR A 218 3.85 21.36 6.78
N ARG A 219 3.60 21.84 5.56
CA ARG A 219 2.57 21.41 4.60
C ARG A 219 2.79 19.98 4.05
N ARG A 220 3.58 19.13 4.72
CA ARG A 220 4.07 17.85 4.20
C ARG A 220 2.98 16.79 4.04
N TYR A 221 1.90 16.88 4.82
CA TYR A 221 0.85 15.84 4.88
C TYR A 221 -0.48 16.24 4.24
N GLY A 222 -0.63 17.48 3.77
CA GLY A 222 -1.88 17.96 3.20
C GLY A 222 -2.35 17.19 1.96
N THR A 223 -1.42 16.61 1.20
CA THR A 223 -1.74 15.70 0.09
C THR A 223 -2.23 14.33 0.57
N ALA A 224 -1.79 13.86 1.74
CA ALA A 224 -2.28 12.62 2.34
C ALA A 224 -3.69 12.81 2.92
N PHE A 225 -3.99 13.92 3.60
CA PHE A 225 -5.36 14.27 4.00
C PHE A 225 -6.31 14.36 2.80
N ALA A 226 -5.85 14.96 1.70
CA ALA A 226 -6.62 15.02 0.47
C ALA A 226 -6.92 13.63 -0.13
N ARG A 227 -6.02 12.66 0.03
CA ARG A 227 -6.26 11.26 -0.37
C ARG A 227 -7.26 10.57 0.58
N LEU A 228 -7.13 10.80 1.88
CA LEU A 228 -8.08 10.28 2.87
C LEU A 228 -9.52 10.75 2.61
N LEU A 229 -9.71 12.02 2.23
CA LEU A 229 -11.02 12.54 1.84
C LEU A 229 -11.63 11.74 0.68
N ARG A 230 -10.84 11.33 -0.32
CA ARG A 230 -11.35 10.51 -1.43
C ARG A 230 -11.87 9.17 -0.90
N THR A 231 -11.08 8.48 -0.07
CA THR A 231 -11.51 7.21 0.54
C THR A 231 -12.78 7.37 1.38
N ALA A 232 -12.88 8.45 2.16
CA ALA A 232 -14.11 8.73 2.92
C ALA A 232 -15.31 8.96 2.00
N ALA A 233 -15.11 9.74 0.92
CA ALA A 233 -16.14 10.09 -0.04
C ALA A 233 -16.61 8.92 -0.94
N GLU A 234 -15.93 7.77 -0.91
CA GLU A 234 -16.36 6.52 -1.54
C GLU A 234 -17.31 5.70 -0.64
N SER A 235 -17.58 6.16 0.59
CA SER A 235 -18.51 5.54 1.54
C SER A 235 -19.91 6.17 1.40
N ALA A 236 -20.97 5.42 1.67
CA ALA A 236 -22.34 5.92 1.48
C ALA A 236 -22.74 7.01 2.49
N GLU A 237 -22.18 6.97 3.70
CA GLU A 237 -22.43 7.97 4.74
C GLU A 237 -21.08 8.35 5.37
N TRP A 238 -20.71 9.63 5.29
CA TRP A 238 -19.48 10.14 5.87
C TRP A 238 -19.59 11.61 6.27
N SER A 239 -18.76 12.01 7.24
CA SER A 239 -18.55 13.40 7.61
C SER A 239 -17.08 13.65 7.88
N LEU A 240 -16.57 14.80 7.46
CA LEU A 240 -15.20 15.23 7.67
C LEU A 240 -15.18 16.64 8.25
N GLU A 241 -14.51 16.80 9.38
CA GLU A 241 -14.16 18.10 9.95
C GLU A 241 -12.65 18.31 9.82
N ALA A 242 -12.21 19.45 9.31
CA ALA A 242 -10.79 19.77 9.19
C ALA A 242 -10.47 21.12 9.83
N THR A 243 -9.38 21.13 10.58
CA THR A 243 -8.76 22.35 11.11
C THR A 243 -7.74 22.85 10.09
N ILE A 244 -7.99 24.03 9.52
CA ILE A 244 -7.20 24.62 8.42
C ILE A 244 -6.41 25.83 8.90
N ASP A 245 -5.11 25.86 8.62
CA ASP A 245 -4.28 27.06 8.77
C ASP A 245 -4.42 27.98 7.54
N ASP A 246 -5.38 28.90 7.59
CA ASP A 246 -5.59 29.92 6.56
C ASP A 246 -4.71 31.14 6.83
N ARG A 247 -3.44 31.07 6.39
CA ARG A 247 -2.46 32.17 6.48
C ARG A 247 -2.21 32.66 7.92
N GLY A 248 -2.06 31.71 8.85
CA GLY A 248 -1.82 31.97 10.27
C GLY A 248 -3.10 32.13 11.09
N ARG A 249 -4.29 31.99 10.48
CA ARG A 249 -5.57 31.96 11.19
C ARG A 249 -6.19 30.58 11.03
N GLU A 250 -6.40 29.94 12.16
CA GLU A 250 -7.13 28.69 12.25
C GLU A 250 -8.59 28.87 11.85
N ARG A 251 -9.11 27.94 11.04
CA ARG A 251 -10.51 27.90 10.62
C ARG A 251 -10.97 26.46 10.51
N THR A 252 -12.24 26.22 10.80
CA THR A 252 -12.86 24.91 10.64
C THR A 252 -13.56 24.81 9.27
N MET A 253 -13.28 23.73 8.56
CA MET A 253 -14.04 23.26 7.40
C MET A 253 -14.83 22.01 7.78
N ARG A 254 -16.06 21.89 7.28
CA ARG A 254 -16.89 20.69 7.42
C ARG A 254 -17.38 20.26 6.05
N LEU A 255 -17.33 18.97 5.78
CA LEU A 255 -17.81 18.32 4.57
C LEU A 255 -18.62 17.06 4.95
N SER A 256 -19.61 16.70 4.16
CA SER A 256 -20.32 15.41 4.27
C SER A 256 -20.64 14.82 2.89
N ASP A 257 -21.32 13.66 2.89
CA ASP A 257 -21.79 12.93 1.71
C ASP A 257 -22.58 13.77 0.69
N GLY A 258 -23.27 14.83 1.14
CA GLY A 258 -23.99 15.76 0.26
C GLY A 258 -23.13 16.84 -0.39
N ASP A 259 -21.87 17.01 0.03
CA ASP A 259 -20.99 18.08 -0.45
C ASP A 259 -20.07 17.64 -1.60
N VAL A 260 -19.56 16.41 -1.54
CA VAL A 260 -18.55 15.90 -2.47
C VAL A 260 -18.87 14.47 -2.85
N THR A 261 -18.85 14.19 -4.15
CA THR A 261 -18.96 12.84 -4.72
C THR A 261 -17.65 12.47 -5.40
N VAL A 262 -17.28 11.20 -5.34
CA VAL A 262 -16.16 10.67 -6.14
C VAL A 262 -16.72 10.23 -7.49
N PRO A 263 -16.26 10.82 -8.62
CA PRO A 263 -16.67 10.36 -9.94
C PRO A 263 -16.32 8.88 -10.10
N ASP A 264 -17.13 8.12 -10.85
CA ASP A 264 -16.89 6.71 -11.22
C ASP A 264 -15.72 6.57 -12.21
N VAL A 265 -14.55 7.06 -11.80
CA VAL A 265 -13.35 7.13 -12.60
C VAL A 265 -12.12 6.89 -11.73
N GLU A 266 -11.34 5.86 -12.06
CA GLU A 266 -10.17 5.46 -11.30
C GLU A 266 -9.12 6.59 -11.19
N PRO A 267 -8.43 6.77 -10.06
CA PRO A 267 -7.32 7.71 -9.97
C PRO A 267 -6.21 7.37 -10.99
N VAL A 268 -5.68 8.37 -11.70
CA VAL A 268 -4.55 8.19 -12.65
C VAL A 268 -3.27 7.73 -11.95
N ALA A 269 -3.16 7.96 -10.63
CA ALA A 269 -2.08 7.44 -9.82
C ALA A 269 -2.53 7.37 -8.34
N GLU A 270 -2.97 6.20 -7.90
CA GLU A 270 -2.66 5.80 -6.53
C GLU A 270 -1.25 5.22 -6.58
N PRO A 271 -0.25 5.87 -5.97
CA PRO A 271 0.97 5.14 -5.72
C PRO A 271 0.62 3.98 -4.79
N ASP A 272 1.04 2.77 -5.20
CA ASP A 272 1.07 1.57 -4.39
C ASP A 272 2.04 1.78 -3.22
N PHE A 273 1.68 2.63 -2.28
CA PHE A 273 2.34 2.70 -0.99
C PHE A 273 1.62 1.75 -0.06
N ASP A 274 1.56 0.48 -0.47
CA ASP A 274 1.32 -0.56 0.52
C ASP A 274 2.45 -0.48 1.54
N SER A 275 2.10 -0.72 2.79
CA SER A 275 3.00 -0.68 3.91
C SER A 275 3.97 -1.86 3.78
N GLY A 276 5.06 -1.61 3.05
CA GLY A 276 5.98 -2.65 2.56
C GLY A 276 6.66 -3.45 3.66
N VAL A 277 6.58 -3.05 4.93
CA VAL A 277 7.11 -3.81 6.06
C VAL A 277 6.10 -4.85 6.53
N GLU A 278 4.83 -4.46 6.68
CA GLU A 278 3.73 -5.29 7.16
C GLU A 278 3.34 -6.35 6.12
N ALA A 279 3.23 -5.95 4.84
CA ALA A 279 2.92 -6.88 3.76
C ALA A 279 4.05 -7.91 3.55
N ASP A 280 5.31 -7.45 3.60
CA ASP A 280 6.48 -8.31 3.50
C ASP A 280 6.60 -9.27 4.71
N PHE A 281 6.34 -8.77 5.93
CA PHE A 281 6.27 -9.60 7.13
C PHE A 281 5.21 -10.70 7.00
N ALA A 282 3.97 -10.33 6.64
CA ALA A 282 2.86 -11.28 6.53
C ALA A 282 3.11 -12.35 5.46
N GLY A 283 3.71 -11.96 4.33
CA GLY A 283 4.10 -12.89 3.27
C GLY A 283 5.16 -13.88 3.73
N ARG A 284 6.21 -13.40 4.41
CA ARG A 284 7.28 -14.25 4.94
C ARG A 284 6.81 -15.16 6.08
N PHE A 285 5.94 -14.67 6.97
CA PHE A 285 5.43 -15.45 8.09
C PHE A 285 4.56 -16.64 7.63
N ARG A 286 3.63 -16.41 6.70
CA ARG A 286 2.74 -17.46 6.18
C ARG A 286 3.48 -18.60 5.46
N GLY A 287 4.71 -18.37 5.02
CA GLY A 287 5.54 -19.40 4.38
C GLY A 287 6.23 -20.35 5.35
N LEU A 288 6.12 -20.17 6.67
CA LEU A 288 6.88 -20.93 7.67
C LEU A 288 6.17 -22.18 8.22
N ASP A 289 4.90 -22.42 7.88
CA ASP A 289 4.11 -23.58 8.32
C ASP A 289 4.23 -23.83 9.85
N LEU A 290 3.86 -22.81 10.62
CA LEU A 290 3.88 -22.83 12.09
C LEU A 290 2.48 -23.12 12.63
N ASP A 291 2.39 -23.60 13.87
CA ASP A 291 1.13 -23.82 14.63
C ASP A 291 0.45 -22.50 15.07
N TRP A 292 0.73 -21.40 14.35
CA TRP A 292 0.24 -20.06 14.61
C TRP A 292 -0.40 -19.46 13.36
N THR A 293 -1.69 -19.16 13.45
CA THR A 293 -2.45 -18.50 12.41
C THR A 293 -2.30 -16.97 12.50
N LEU A 294 -1.74 -16.34 11.45
CA LEU A 294 -1.61 -14.88 11.35
C LEU A 294 -2.88 -14.22 10.79
N VAL A 295 -3.59 -13.49 11.65
CA VAL A 295 -4.74 -12.64 11.30
C VAL A 295 -4.27 -11.20 11.02
N ARG A 296 -4.69 -10.61 9.91
CA ARG A 296 -4.43 -9.20 9.57
C ARG A 296 -5.60 -8.33 10.00
N GLU A 297 -5.31 -7.11 10.46
CA GLU A 297 -6.32 -6.14 10.90
C GLU A 297 -7.37 -6.77 11.84
N PRO A 298 -6.94 -7.34 12.98
CA PRO A 298 -7.82 -8.02 13.94
C PRO A 298 -8.85 -7.06 14.56
N GLU A 299 -9.74 -7.62 15.39
CA GLU A 299 -10.75 -6.81 16.08
C GLU A 299 -10.11 -5.65 16.89
N PRO A 300 -10.72 -4.46 16.89
CA PRO A 300 -10.23 -3.33 17.68
C PRO A 300 -10.26 -3.64 19.19
N LEU A 301 -9.21 -3.21 19.89
CA LEU A 301 -9.07 -3.29 21.34
C LEU A 301 -9.60 -1.99 21.97
N GLU A 302 -10.54 -2.10 22.90
CA GLU A 302 -11.10 -0.95 23.61
C GLU A 302 -10.15 -0.56 24.77
N THR A 303 -9.72 0.71 24.80
CA THR A 303 -8.82 1.26 25.82
C THR A 303 -9.47 2.47 26.47
N GLY A 304 -10.33 2.24 27.46
CA GLY A 304 -11.06 3.30 28.16
C GLY A 304 -11.89 4.18 27.21
N ALA A 305 -11.37 5.37 26.86
CA ALA A 305 -12.03 6.33 25.96
C ALA A 305 -11.54 6.26 24.49
N SER A 306 -10.53 5.45 24.20
CA SER A 306 -9.95 5.27 22.86
C SER A 306 -10.06 3.84 22.37
N VAL A 307 -9.82 3.64 21.08
CA VAL A 307 -9.78 2.32 20.45
C VAL A 307 -8.44 2.13 19.73
N MET A 308 -7.73 1.06 20.06
CA MET A 308 -6.51 0.64 19.38
C MET A 308 -6.82 -0.44 18.33
N ILE A 309 -6.19 -0.38 17.15
CA ILE A 309 -6.32 -1.42 16.12
C ILE A 309 -4.92 -1.95 15.79
N PRO A 310 -4.54 -3.12 16.36
CA PRO A 310 -3.29 -3.79 16.03
C PRO A 310 -3.14 -4.04 14.52
N ASP A 311 -1.91 -4.17 14.04
CA ASP A 311 -1.66 -4.56 12.65
C ASP A 311 -1.99 -6.04 12.40
N PHE A 312 -1.68 -6.89 13.36
CA PHE A 312 -1.86 -8.33 13.29
C PHE A 312 -2.31 -8.94 14.62
N ALA A 313 -2.78 -10.17 14.57
CA ALA A 313 -2.88 -11.08 15.70
C ALA A 313 -2.35 -12.47 15.30
N PHE A 314 -1.77 -13.17 16.25
CA PHE A 314 -1.37 -14.57 16.14
C PHE A 314 -2.32 -15.41 17.00
N ASP A 315 -3.05 -16.31 16.36
CA ASP A 315 -3.89 -17.31 17.03
C ASP A 315 -3.10 -18.61 17.13
N TYR A 316 -2.97 -19.18 18.33
CA TYR A 316 -2.35 -20.48 18.49
C TYR A 316 -3.35 -21.58 18.13
N ASP A 317 -2.97 -22.52 17.26
CA ASP A 317 -3.92 -23.47 16.69
C ASP A 317 -4.40 -24.53 17.71
N HIS A 318 -3.68 -24.71 18.82
CA HIS A 318 -3.93 -25.77 19.82
C HIS A 318 -4.38 -25.28 21.20
N ALA A 319 -4.59 -23.97 21.40
CA ALA A 319 -5.19 -23.43 22.62
C ALA A 319 -5.99 -22.15 22.32
N ASP A 320 -6.90 -21.78 23.22
CA ASP A 320 -7.64 -20.51 23.13
C ASP A 320 -6.73 -19.35 23.59
N PHE A 321 -5.74 -19.02 22.74
CA PHE A 321 -4.75 -17.99 23.00
C PHE A 321 -4.50 -17.13 21.76
N ARG A 322 -4.52 -15.82 21.97
CA ARG A 322 -4.28 -14.81 20.95
C ARG A 322 -3.24 -13.79 21.42
N LEU A 323 -2.19 -13.61 20.62
CA LEU A 323 -1.18 -12.56 20.81
C LEU A 323 -1.38 -11.46 19.76
N PHE A 324 -1.64 -10.23 20.18
CA PHE A 324 -1.71 -9.09 19.28
C PHE A 324 -0.31 -8.61 18.87
N PHE A 325 -0.18 -8.07 17.66
CA PHE A 325 1.09 -7.58 17.13
C PHE A 325 0.94 -6.25 16.39
N GLU A 326 1.70 -5.24 16.84
CA GLU A 326 1.72 -3.89 16.27
C GLU A 326 3.12 -3.58 15.72
N VAL A 327 3.19 -3.05 14.50
CA VAL A 327 4.44 -2.62 13.86
C VAL A 327 4.52 -1.10 13.87
N MET A 328 5.33 -0.57 14.79
CA MET A 328 5.59 0.86 14.89
C MET A 328 6.72 1.28 13.94
N GLY A 329 6.38 1.94 12.82
CA GLY A 329 7.35 2.35 11.78
C GLY A 329 7.56 3.84 11.54
N PHE A 330 6.77 4.72 12.17
CA PHE A 330 6.95 6.17 12.08
C PHE A 330 6.55 6.83 13.40
N TRP A 331 7.41 7.63 14.04
CA TRP A 331 6.96 8.34 15.24
C TRP A 331 7.74 9.60 15.64
N THR A 332 7.07 10.36 16.51
CA THR A 332 7.62 11.37 17.41
C THR A 332 7.55 10.86 18.85
N PRO A 333 8.39 11.36 19.79
CA PRO A 333 8.36 10.91 21.19
C PRO A 333 6.98 11.03 21.86
N GLU A 334 6.25 12.11 21.58
CA GLU A 334 4.90 12.34 22.12
C GLU A 334 3.86 11.34 21.57
N TYR A 335 3.98 10.95 20.29
CA TYR A 335 3.13 9.91 19.70
C TYR A 335 3.41 8.56 20.34
N VAL A 336 4.69 8.25 20.57
CA VAL A 336 5.07 7.04 21.30
C VAL A 336 4.54 7.08 22.71
N GLU A 337 4.78 8.14 23.48
CA GLU A 337 4.26 8.25 24.85
C GLU A 337 2.75 8.07 24.91
N LYS A 338 2.01 8.62 23.94
CA LYS A 338 0.55 8.50 23.87
C LYS A 338 0.09 7.11 23.43
N LYS A 339 0.73 6.50 22.42
CA LYS A 339 0.48 5.11 22.02
C LYS A 339 0.81 4.15 23.16
N LEU A 340 1.93 4.34 23.84
CA LEU A 340 2.32 3.59 25.02
C LEU A 340 1.36 3.78 26.19
N GLY A 341 0.77 4.97 26.33
CA GLY A 341 -0.36 5.20 27.24
C GLY A 341 -1.57 4.34 26.86
N GLN A 342 -1.95 4.32 25.58
CA GLN A 342 -3.02 3.45 25.09
C GLN A 342 -2.71 1.97 25.31
N LEU A 343 -1.46 1.54 25.11
CA LEU A 343 -1.05 0.15 25.36
C LEU A 343 -1.14 -0.21 26.84
N ALA A 344 -0.73 0.70 27.73
CA ALA A 344 -0.80 0.49 29.18
C ALA A 344 -2.24 0.44 29.71
N ASP A 345 -3.19 1.06 29.00
CA ASP A 345 -4.62 1.02 29.33
C ASP A 345 -5.34 -0.20 28.72
N VAL A 346 -4.66 -1.05 27.94
CA VAL A 346 -5.22 -2.34 27.51
C VAL A 346 -5.06 -3.35 28.64
N GLU A 347 -6.13 -3.57 29.40
CA GLU A 347 -6.18 -4.65 30.40
C GLU A 347 -6.47 -6.00 29.70
N ASP A 348 -5.88 -7.08 30.22
CA ASP A 348 -6.16 -8.47 29.85
C ASP A 348 -5.86 -8.88 28.38
N VAL A 349 -4.84 -8.31 27.74
CA VAL A 349 -4.35 -8.80 26.42
C VAL A 349 -2.84 -9.01 26.37
N ASP A 350 -2.42 -10.03 25.65
CA ASP A 350 -1.03 -10.22 25.25
C ASP A 350 -0.72 -9.40 24.00
N LEU A 351 0.33 -8.56 24.07
CA LEU A 351 0.73 -7.67 22.98
C LEU A 351 2.25 -7.71 22.74
N LEU A 352 2.63 -7.95 21.49
CA LEU A 352 3.97 -7.83 20.96
C LEU A 352 4.07 -6.54 20.12
N VAL A 353 5.15 -5.78 20.31
CA VAL A 353 5.38 -4.55 19.56
C VAL A 353 6.70 -4.61 18.79
N ALA A 354 6.65 -4.41 17.48
CA ALA A 354 7.84 -4.18 16.67
C ALA A 354 8.17 -2.68 16.58
N VAL A 355 9.39 -2.31 16.97
CA VAL A 355 9.85 -0.94 17.19
C VAL A 355 11.01 -0.64 16.24
N ASP A 356 10.91 0.36 15.36
CA ASP A 356 12.07 0.72 14.50
C ASP A 356 13.24 1.24 15.37
N GLU A 357 14.45 0.76 15.07
CA GLU A 357 15.68 1.04 15.82
C GLU A 357 16.10 2.50 15.76
N SER A 358 15.99 3.12 14.58
CA SER A 358 16.06 4.57 14.49
C SER A 358 14.83 4.99 15.22
N LEU A 359 14.90 5.61 16.39
CA LEU A 359 13.77 6.17 17.15
C LEU A 359 13.96 5.89 18.66
N GLY A 360 14.63 4.79 19.02
CA GLY A 360 15.27 4.65 20.33
C GLY A 360 14.37 4.55 21.56
N VAL A 361 13.11 4.11 21.42
CA VAL A 361 12.14 3.98 22.54
C VAL A 361 11.97 2.54 23.05
N GLY A 362 12.78 1.59 22.54
CA GLY A 362 12.63 0.17 22.87
C GLY A 362 12.68 -0.14 24.37
N GLU A 363 13.51 0.59 25.13
CA GLU A 363 13.60 0.45 26.60
C GLU A 363 12.33 0.95 27.31
N GLU A 364 11.65 1.97 26.78
CA GLU A 364 10.43 2.55 27.38
C GLU A 364 9.18 1.71 27.12
N VAL A 365 9.15 0.97 26.01
CA VAL A 365 8.10 0.01 25.69
C VAL A 365 8.26 -1.25 26.54
N ALA A 366 9.49 -1.78 26.64
CA ALA A 366 9.79 -2.95 27.46
C ALA A 366 9.55 -2.68 28.96
N ALA A 367 9.76 -1.44 29.42
CA ALA A 367 9.48 -1.03 30.79
C ALA A 367 7.99 -1.02 31.18
N ARG A 368 7.08 -1.23 30.21
CA ARG A 368 5.63 -1.29 30.40
C ARG A 368 5.06 -2.72 30.29
N ASP A 369 5.89 -3.74 30.56
CA ASP A 369 5.55 -5.17 30.52
C ASP A 369 5.05 -5.70 29.17
N HIS A 370 5.22 -4.95 28.07
CA HIS A 370 4.98 -5.45 26.73
C HIS A 370 6.25 -6.08 26.13
N ARG A 371 6.10 -7.16 25.36
CA ARG A 371 7.22 -7.75 24.63
C ARG A 371 7.57 -6.87 23.43
N VAL A 372 8.86 -6.70 23.18
CA VAL A 372 9.37 -5.78 22.16
C VAL A 372 10.38 -6.46 21.27
N VAL A 373 10.23 -6.29 19.97
CA VAL A 373 11.25 -6.63 18.96
C VAL A 373 11.66 -5.37 18.23
N THR A 374 12.95 -5.10 18.13
CA THR A 374 13.45 -3.97 17.36
C THR A 374 13.72 -4.36 15.91
N TYR A 375 13.54 -3.44 14.97
CA TYR A 375 13.86 -3.69 13.56
C TYR A 375 14.45 -2.48 12.84
N SER A 376 15.16 -2.72 11.74
CA SER A 376 15.65 -1.66 10.85
C SER A 376 15.20 -1.98 9.43
N GLY A 377 14.32 -1.14 8.88
CA GLY A 377 13.81 -1.27 7.51
C GLY A 377 12.79 -2.39 7.29
N ALA A 378 12.97 -3.57 7.89
CA ALA A 378 12.00 -4.67 7.85
C ALA A 378 12.01 -5.48 9.15
N VAL A 379 10.82 -5.89 9.62
CA VAL A 379 10.68 -6.80 10.78
C VAL A 379 11.25 -8.16 10.43
N ARG A 380 12.14 -8.70 11.28
CA ARG A 380 12.71 -10.04 11.08
C ARG A 380 11.75 -11.08 11.65
N VAL A 381 11.24 -11.95 10.77
CA VAL A 381 10.28 -12.99 11.17
C VAL A 381 10.85 -13.90 12.27
N LYS A 382 12.14 -14.23 12.21
CA LYS A 382 12.79 -15.03 13.26
C LYS A 382 12.61 -14.42 14.66
N ASP A 383 12.79 -13.12 14.79
CA ASP A 383 12.78 -12.47 16.11
C ASP A 383 11.36 -12.50 16.71
N VAL A 384 10.32 -12.48 15.86
CA VAL A 384 8.92 -12.72 16.26
C VAL A 384 8.66 -14.19 16.59
N VAL A 385 9.16 -15.12 15.78
CA VAL A 385 9.01 -16.56 16.02
C VAL A 385 9.68 -17.00 17.31
N ASP A 386 10.84 -16.42 17.66
CA ASP A 386 11.51 -16.71 18.93
C ASP A 386 10.60 -16.31 20.13
N VAL A 387 9.84 -15.22 20.03
CA VAL A 387 8.83 -14.83 21.03
C VAL A 387 7.65 -15.81 21.07
N LEU A 388 7.10 -16.20 19.90
CA LEU A 388 6.00 -17.16 19.81
C LEU A 388 6.37 -18.51 20.42
N ARG A 389 7.60 -18.96 20.21
CA ARG A 389 8.13 -20.23 20.76
C ARG A 389 8.21 -20.26 22.28
N GLU A 390 8.39 -19.11 22.92
CA GLU A 390 8.35 -19.03 24.38
C GLU A 390 6.96 -19.35 24.92
N TYR A 391 5.90 -18.85 24.25
CA TYR A 391 4.51 -19.20 24.59
C TYR A 391 4.18 -20.64 24.22
N GLU A 392 4.59 -21.08 23.03
CA GLU A 392 4.40 -22.45 22.56
C GLU A 392 4.99 -23.48 23.53
N ALA A 393 6.19 -23.24 24.06
CA ALA A 393 6.83 -24.13 25.03
C ALA A 393 6.01 -24.29 26.33
N GLU A 394 5.35 -23.22 26.79
CA GLU A 394 4.47 -23.26 27.96
C GLU A 394 3.21 -24.08 27.65
N PHE A 395 2.54 -23.81 26.53
CA PHE A 395 1.35 -24.56 26.11
C PHE A 395 1.64 -26.04 25.87
N VAL A 396 2.79 -26.36 25.27
CA VAL A 396 3.25 -27.74 25.04
C VAL A 396 3.49 -28.45 26.37
N ALA A 397 4.12 -27.80 27.34
CA ALA A 397 4.38 -28.39 28.66
C ALA A 397 3.08 -28.66 29.43
N ASP A 398 2.14 -27.72 29.41
CA ASP A 398 0.83 -27.86 30.05
C ASP A 398 -0.01 -28.95 29.38
N ALA A 399 -0.02 -28.99 28.05
CA ALA A 399 -0.68 -30.04 27.28
C ALA A 399 -0.07 -31.42 27.59
N ALA A 400 1.26 -31.54 27.56
CA ALA A 400 1.97 -32.78 27.86
C ALA A 400 1.69 -33.29 29.28
N ALA A 401 1.57 -32.40 30.27
CA ALA A 401 1.23 -32.77 31.64
C ALA A 401 -0.21 -33.32 31.79
N ALA A 402 -1.11 -33.00 30.85
CA ALA A 402 -2.48 -33.51 30.82
C ALA A 402 -2.64 -34.80 30.01
N LEU A 403 -1.60 -35.24 29.28
CA LEU A 403 -1.62 -36.44 28.45
C LEU A 403 -1.41 -37.73 29.28
N PRO A 404 -1.77 -38.91 28.73
CA PRO A 404 -1.51 -40.19 29.37
C PRO A 404 -0.01 -40.44 29.62
N ASP A 405 0.32 -41.20 30.67
CA ASP A 405 1.70 -41.58 31.01
C ASP A 405 2.41 -42.38 29.90
N ALA A 406 1.66 -43.01 28.99
CA ALA A 406 2.18 -43.75 27.83
C ALA A 406 1.15 -43.82 26.68
N PHE A 407 1.65 -43.90 25.45
CA PHE A 407 0.83 -44.00 24.25
C PHE A 407 0.89 -45.41 23.65
N GLU A 408 -0.26 -46.08 23.53
CA GLU A 408 -0.40 -47.40 22.91
C GLU A 408 -1.49 -47.39 21.83
N PRO A 409 -1.26 -46.72 20.68
CA PRO A 409 -2.22 -46.73 19.58
C PRO A 409 -2.40 -48.15 19.01
N ALA A 410 -3.59 -48.44 18.49
CA ALA A 410 -3.87 -49.74 17.86
C ALA A 410 -3.17 -49.86 16.50
N ASP A 411 -3.03 -48.75 15.79
CA ASP A 411 -2.45 -48.64 14.46
C ASP A 411 -1.01 -49.19 14.43
N ASP A 412 -0.66 -49.89 13.36
CA ASP A 412 0.69 -50.44 13.19
C ASP A 412 1.70 -49.36 12.76
N VAL A 413 1.21 -48.36 12.03
CA VAL A 413 1.94 -47.17 11.57
C VAL A 413 1.04 -45.96 11.79
N LEU A 414 1.55 -44.95 12.51
CA LEU A 414 0.80 -43.75 12.85
C LEU A 414 1.71 -42.51 12.86
N PRO A 415 1.47 -41.51 11.98
CA PRO A 415 2.14 -40.22 12.07
C PRO A 415 1.91 -39.54 13.42
N LEU A 416 2.92 -38.86 13.96
CA LEU A 416 2.81 -38.09 15.20
C LEU A 416 1.70 -37.03 15.11
N ARG A 417 1.54 -36.41 13.94
CA ARG A 417 0.42 -35.50 13.64
C ARG A 417 -0.93 -36.11 13.95
N ASP A 418 -1.20 -37.32 13.46
CA ASP A 418 -2.48 -38.00 13.67
C ASP A 418 -2.68 -38.37 15.15
N LEU A 419 -1.59 -38.69 15.86
CA LEU A 419 -1.65 -38.90 17.31
C LEU A 419 -1.98 -37.59 18.05
N ALA A 420 -1.33 -36.49 17.68
CA ALA A 420 -1.54 -35.18 18.28
C ALA A 420 -2.98 -34.70 18.05
N ASP A 421 -3.51 -34.87 16.82
CA ASP A 421 -4.89 -34.55 16.43
C ASP A 421 -5.92 -35.33 17.26
N ARG A 422 -5.66 -36.61 17.58
CA ARG A 422 -6.53 -37.42 18.46
C ARG A 422 -6.63 -36.84 19.87
N HIS A 423 -5.61 -36.11 20.30
CA HIS A 423 -5.52 -35.49 21.62
C HIS A 423 -5.80 -33.98 21.60
N GLY A 424 -5.94 -33.37 20.42
CA GLY A 424 -6.16 -31.92 20.25
C GLY A 424 -4.97 -31.06 20.68
N VAL A 425 -3.74 -31.58 20.52
CA VAL A 425 -2.49 -30.92 20.94
C VAL A 425 -1.52 -30.82 19.76
N SER A 426 -0.42 -30.07 19.91
CA SER A 426 0.65 -30.04 18.90
C SER A 426 1.49 -31.33 18.93
N GLU A 427 2.18 -31.63 17.82
CA GLU A 427 3.05 -32.80 17.72
C GLU A 427 4.16 -32.80 18.78
N ALA A 428 4.66 -31.61 19.15
CA ALA A 428 5.69 -31.45 20.18
C ALA A 428 5.24 -31.94 21.57
N ALA A 429 3.93 -31.88 21.88
CA ALA A 429 3.40 -32.34 23.17
C ALA A 429 3.38 -33.87 23.29
N VAL A 430 3.27 -34.60 22.17
CA VAL A 430 3.25 -36.08 22.16
C VAL A 430 4.63 -36.68 21.86
N GLU A 431 5.52 -35.96 21.18
CA GLU A 431 6.83 -36.45 20.69
C GLU A 431 7.70 -37.09 21.80
N GLY A 432 7.70 -36.50 23.00
CA GLY A 432 8.49 -36.98 24.14
C GLY A 432 7.87 -38.15 24.92
N GLY A 433 6.68 -38.63 24.53
CA GLY A 433 5.96 -39.67 25.23
C GLY A 433 6.64 -41.04 25.16
N PRO A 434 6.50 -41.90 26.19
CA PRO A 434 6.90 -43.29 26.03
C PRO A 434 5.90 -44.01 25.12
N PHE A 435 6.43 -44.71 24.12
CA PHE A 435 5.70 -45.54 23.16
C PHE A 435 6.07 -47.02 23.37
N PRO A 436 5.42 -47.77 24.28
CA PRO A 436 5.89 -49.11 24.66
C PRO A 436 5.80 -50.14 23.54
N ALA A 437 4.90 -49.94 22.57
CA ALA A 437 4.60 -50.89 21.51
C ALA A 437 5.08 -50.43 20.12
N HIS A 438 5.71 -49.26 20.03
CA HIS A 438 6.12 -48.61 18.78
C HIS A 438 7.51 -48.01 18.93
N GLU A 439 8.22 -47.88 17.82
CA GLU A 439 9.42 -47.08 17.71
C GLU A 439 9.09 -45.78 16.96
N LEU A 440 9.58 -44.65 17.46
CA LEU A 440 9.47 -43.38 16.76
C LEU A 440 10.57 -43.29 15.70
N VAL A 441 10.16 -43.33 14.44
CA VAL A 441 11.02 -43.26 13.26
C VAL A 441 10.71 -41.98 12.50
N GLY A 442 11.61 -41.00 12.58
CA GLY A 442 11.33 -39.66 12.05
C GLY A 442 10.16 -39.03 12.83
N ARG A 443 9.04 -38.78 12.13
CA ARG A 443 7.78 -38.30 12.73
C ARG A 443 6.66 -39.34 12.73
N THR A 444 6.99 -40.62 12.63
CA THR A 444 6.01 -41.72 12.52
C THR A 444 6.27 -42.79 13.56
N LEU A 445 5.23 -43.19 14.29
CA LEU A 445 5.25 -44.33 15.19
C LEU A 445 5.06 -45.61 14.39
N VAL A 446 6.00 -46.53 14.48
CA VAL A 446 5.99 -47.78 13.72
C VAL A 446 6.19 -48.96 14.66
N ARG A 447 5.33 -49.98 14.60
CA ARG A 447 5.55 -51.21 15.37
C ARG A 447 6.82 -51.92 14.90
N PRO A 448 7.63 -52.52 15.78
CA PRO A 448 8.81 -53.29 15.39
C PRO A 448 8.55 -54.37 14.34
N ALA A 449 7.41 -55.06 14.41
CA ALA A 449 7.02 -56.09 13.42
C ALA A 449 6.74 -55.53 12.01
N VAL A 450 6.47 -54.22 11.87
CA VAL A 450 6.38 -53.56 10.56
C VAL A 450 7.78 -53.24 10.05
N LEU A 451 8.66 -52.73 10.93
CA LEU A 451 10.06 -52.45 10.59
C LEU A 451 10.80 -53.71 10.12
N GLU A 452 10.56 -54.86 10.77
CA GLU A 452 11.11 -56.15 10.34
C GLU A 452 10.64 -56.54 8.93
N ARG A 453 9.36 -56.35 8.62
CA ARG A 453 8.82 -56.62 7.27
C ARG A 453 9.40 -55.68 6.22
N ILE A 454 9.57 -54.41 6.58
CA ILE A 454 10.21 -53.42 5.71
C ILE A 454 11.68 -53.82 5.47
N ASP A 455 12.43 -54.26 6.48
CA ASP A 455 13.82 -54.72 6.30
C ASP A 455 13.92 -55.94 5.38
N ASP A 456 12.97 -56.89 5.50
CA ASP A 456 12.90 -58.07 4.64
C ASP A 456 12.57 -57.73 3.17
N ASP A 457 11.84 -56.64 2.93
CA ASP A 457 11.44 -56.17 1.60
C ASP A 457 12.46 -55.22 0.93
N ILE A 458 13.51 -54.80 1.65
CA ILE A 458 14.57 -53.92 1.14
C ILE A 458 15.80 -54.73 0.75
N ASP A 459 16.13 -54.73 -0.54
CA ASP A 459 17.37 -55.32 -1.06
C ASP A 459 18.57 -54.34 -0.95
N ASP A 460 19.73 -54.85 -0.53
CA ASP A 460 21.00 -54.12 -0.61
C ASP A 460 21.37 -53.85 -2.07
N GLY A 461 21.34 -52.57 -2.46
CA GLY A 461 21.56 -52.11 -3.82
C GLY A 461 20.31 -51.74 -4.58
N ALA A 462 19.15 -51.74 -3.94
CA ALA A 462 17.92 -51.20 -4.51
C ALA A 462 18.03 -49.69 -4.78
N ALA A 463 17.33 -49.22 -5.80
CA ALA A 463 17.18 -47.79 -6.07
C ALA A 463 16.32 -47.16 -4.96
N LEU A 464 16.72 -45.97 -4.49
CA LEU A 464 16.00 -45.22 -3.44
C LEU A 464 14.52 -45.05 -3.77
N SER A 465 14.19 -44.74 -5.02
CA SER A 465 12.79 -44.58 -5.46
C SER A 465 11.96 -45.85 -5.38
N THR A 466 12.58 -47.03 -5.50
CA THR A 466 11.91 -48.32 -5.31
C THR A 466 11.65 -48.57 -3.83
N VAL A 467 12.59 -48.18 -2.98
CA VAL A 467 12.43 -48.29 -1.53
C VAL A 467 11.40 -47.29 -1.02
N GLU A 468 11.40 -46.03 -1.48
CA GLU A 468 10.37 -45.03 -1.18
C GLU A 468 8.97 -45.56 -1.52
N ALA A 469 8.78 -46.12 -2.71
CA ALA A 469 7.50 -46.72 -3.09
C ALA A 469 7.10 -47.92 -2.20
N THR A 470 8.07 -48.69 -1.71
CA THR A 470 7.82 -49.79 -0.78
C THR A 470 7.38 -49.25 0.59
N LEU A 471 8.03 -48.21 1.09
CA LEU A 471 7.67 -47.56 2.35
C LEU A 471 6.28 -46.93 2.31
N ASP A 472 5.90 -46.32 1.18
CA ASP A 472 4.56 -45.78 0.95
C ASP A 472 3.47 -46.88 1.09
N GLU A 473 3.73 -48.13 0.67
CA GLU A 473 2.79 -49.25 0.84
C GLU A 473 2.54 -49.59 2.32
N TYR A 474 3.52 -49.31 3.17
CA TYR A 474 3.44 -49.46 4.63
C TYR A 474 2.93 -48.19 5.33
N GLY A 475 2.68 -47.10 4.60
CA GLY A 475 2.26 -45.80 5.15
C GLY A 475 3.38 -45.04 5.85
N VAL A 476 4.63 -45.23 5.43
CA VAL A 476 5.81 -44.60 6.03
C VAL A 476 6.43 -43.61 5.03
N ASP A 477 6.31 -42.31 5.32
CA ASP A 477 6.73 -41.27 4.37
C ASP A 477 8.22 -40.85 4.53
N ASP A 478 8.84 -41.07 5.70
CA ASP A 478 10.23 -40.66 5.95
C ASP A 478 11.23 -41.78 5.64
N ALA A 479 11.59 -41.89 4.36
CA ALA A 479 12.54 -42.87 3.88
C ALA A 479 13.94 -42.74 4.53
N SER A 480 14.38 -41.51 4.81
CA SER A 480 15.72 -41.28 5.36
C SER A 480 15.83 -41.74 6.82
N ALA A 481 14.86 -41.39 7.66
CA ALA A 481 14.82 -41.84 9.04
C ALA A 481 14.64 -43.36 9.14
N THR A 482 13.77 -43.93 8.31
CA THR A 482 13.48 -45.37 8.29
C THR A 482 14.69 -46.19 7.87
N LEU A 483 15.32 -45.84 6.75
CA LEU A 483 16.56 -46.47 6.30
C LEU A 483 17.66 -46.36 7.34
N SER A 484 17.81 -45.19 7.97
CA SER A 484 18.83 -45.01 8.99
C SER A 484 18.61 -45.92 10.20
N THR A 485 17.35 -46.09 10.63
CA THR A 485 16.92 -46.94 11.75
C THR A 485 17.17 -48.42 11.44
N LEU A 486 16.84 -48.85 10.22
CA LEU A 486 17.07 -50.22 9.73
C LEU A 486 18.55 -50.53 9.41
N GLY A 487 19.45 -49.56 9.59
CA GLY A 487 20.87 -49.74 9.37
C GLY A 487 21.31 -49.62 7.91
N TYR A 488 20.58 -48.89 7.08
CA TYR A 488 20.96 -48.56 5.69
C TYR A 488 21.44 -47.10 5.56
N ARG A 489 22.18 -46.84 4.48
CA ARG A 489 22.60 -45.52 4.02
C ARG A 489 22.27 -45.36 2.54
N VAL A 490 22.10 -44.12 2.09
CA VAL A 490 21.92 -43.80 0.66
C VAL A 490 23.26 -43.37 0.07
N GLU A 491 23.70 -44.06 -0.99
CA GLU A 491 24.82 -43.66 -1.83
C GLU A 491 24.30 -42.87 -3.03
N TRP A 492 24.64 -41.59 -3.10
CA TRP A 492 24.15 -40.68 -4.14
C TRP A 492 25.03 -40.74 -5.40
N GLU A 493 24.43 -41.09 -6.55
CA GLU A 493 25.10 -41.07 -7.86
C GLU A 493 24.77 -39.77 -8.62
N GLY A 494 25.01 -38.63 -7.98
CA GLY A 494 24.68 -37.30 -8.54
C GLY A 494 23.17 -37.02 -8.58
N LEU A 495 22.69 -36.33 -9.62
CA LEU A 495 21.27 -35.97 -9.78
C LEU A 495 20.38 -37.12 -10.30
N GLY A 496 20.96 -38.30 -10.55
CA GLY A 496 20.28 -39.45 -11.16
C GLY A 496 19.53 -40.37 -10.18
N GLY A 497 19.67 -40.14 -8.88
CA GLY A 497 19.06 -40.94 -7.82
C GLY A 497 20.08 -41.48 -6.81
N GLY A 498 19.56 -42.11 -5.75
CA GLY A 498 20.36 -42.77 -4.71
C GLY A 498 20.22 -44.29 -4.77
N THR A 499 21.25 -45.00 -4.33
CA THR A 499 21.24 -46.45 -4.13
C THR A 499 21.30 -46.75 -2.64
N VAL A 500 20.40 -47.60 -2.14
CA VAL A 500 20.34 -47.98 -0.73
C VAL A 500 21.37 -49.09 -0.45
N ARG A 501 22.21 -48.91 0.58
CA ARG A 501 23.27 -49.83 0.99
C ARG A 501 23.23 -50.10 2.49
N ARG A 502 23.49 -51.32 2.92
CA ARG A 502 23.60 -51.62 4.37
C ARG A 502 24.84 -50.93 4.95
N LYS A 503 24.71 -50.33 6.13
CA LYS A 503 25.84 -49.75 6.89
C LYS A 503 26.72 -50.92 7.38
N GLU A 504 28.02 -50.81 7.14
CA GLU A 504 29.02 -51.75 7.68
C GLU A 504 29.18 -51.66 9.21
#